data_AF-A0A239J432-F1
#
_entry.id   AF-A0A239J432-F1
#
_cell.length_a   1.000
_cell.length_b   1.000
_cell.length_c   1.000
_cell.angle_alpha   90.00
_cell.angle_beta   90.00
_cell.angle_gamma   90.00
#
_symmetry.space_group_name_H-M   'P 1'
#
loop_
_entity.id
_entity.type
_entity.pdbx_description
1 polymer ?
#
loop_
_entity_poly.entity_id
_entity_poly.type
_entity_poly.pdbx_seq_one_letter_code
_entity_poly.pdbx_strand_id
1 'polypeptide(L)'
;MASFEDRLTALETVVERLERGELSLEESVRLFEEGVTLSNACKLELERAEGRIQVLVETEGGGVQVAEMDIEDAFPEQDDPDEDDPEDEDEE
;
A
#
# COMPACT_ATOMS: atom_id res chain seq x y z
N MET A 1 8.04 -21.99 -5.38
CA MET A 1 7.54 -20.67 -5.78
C MET A 1 6.64 -20.25 -4.63
N ALA A 2 7.02 -19.23 -3.85
CA ALA A 2 6.15 -18.77 -2.75
C ALA A 2 4.80 -18.30 -3.33
N SER A 3 3.69 -18.47 -2.60
CA SER A 3 2.39 -17.94 -3.03
C SER A 3 2.32 -16.42 -2.84
N PHE A 4 1.26 -15.80 -3.35
CA PHE A 4 0.93 -14.41 -3.04
C PHE A 4 0.80 -14.20 -1.52
N GLU A 5 0.06 -15.09 -0.84
CA GLU A 5 -0.15 -14.99 0.61
C GLU A 5 1.17 -15.08 1.38
N ASP A 6 2.07 -15.98 0.98
CA ASP A 6 3.39 -16.10 1.61
C ASP A 6 4.20 -14.79 1.52
N ARG A 7 4.17 -14.12 0.36
CA ARG A 7 4.85 -12.84 0.15
C ARG A 7 4.22 -11.72 0.95
N LEU A 8 2.88 -11.70 1.03
CA LEU A 8 2.14 -10.70 1.79
C LEU A 8 2.45 -10.82 3.28
N THR A 9 2.41 -12.03 3.83
CA THR A 9 2.77 -12.28 5.24
C THR A 9 4.23 -11.92 5.54
N ALA A 10 5.15 -12.20 4.61
CA ALA A 10 6.53 -11.76 4.76
C ALA A 10 6.66 -10.23 4.79
N LEU A 11 5.93 -9.53 3.92
CA LEU A 11 5.90 -8.07 3.88
C LEU A 11 5.34 -7.47 5.17
N GLU A 12 4.23 -8.01 5.67
CA GLU A 12 3.62 -7.60 6.95
C GLU A 12 4.63 -7.76 8.10
N THR A 13 5.37 -8.86 8.11
CA THR A 13 6.42 -9.11 9.13
C THR A 13 7.56 -8.08 9.02
N VAL A 14 7.95 -7.70 7.80
CA VAL A 14 8.97 -6.67 7.59
C VAL A 14 8.50 -5.31 8.11
N VAL A 15 7.27 -4.92 7.78
CA VAL A 15 6.65 -3.66 8.24
C VAL A 15 6.57 -3.63 9.76
N GLU A 16 6.04 -4.69 10.38
CA GLU A 16 5.92 -4.77 11.84
C GLU A 16 7.29 -4.62 12.53
N ARG A 17 8.35 -5.20 11.94
CA ARG A 17 9.72 -5.04 12.47
C ARG A 17 10.26 -3.64 12.32
N LEU A 18 9.97 -2.96 11.21
CA LEU A 18 10.39 -1.57 10.98
C LEU A 18 9.68 -0.61 11.95
N GLU A 19 8.39 -0.83 12.22
CA GLU A 19 7.57 -0.01 13.12
C GLU A 19 7.99 -0.11 14.59
N ARG A 20 8.50 -1.27 15.04
CA ARG A 20 8.99 -1.45 16.42
C ARG A 20 10.16 -0.54 16.77
N GLY A 21 10.94 -0.08 15.79
CA GLY A 21 11.99 0.93 16.01
C GLY A 21 13.23 0.47 16.80
N GLU A 22 13.35 -0.81 17.13
CA GLU A 22 14.50 -1.38 17.89
C GLU A 22 15.68 -1.80 17.01
N LEU A 23 15.69 -1.40 15.73
CA LEU A 23 16.64 -1.85 14.72
C LEU A 23 17.85 -0.93 14.61
N SER A 24 19.03 -1.51 14.33
CA SER A 24 20.17 -0.71 13.87
C SER A 24 19.92 -0.14 12.48
N LEU A 25 20.63 0.93 12.12
CA LEU A 25 20.52 1.55 10.80
C LEU A 25 20.72 0.55 9.64
N GLU A 26 21.72 -0.33 9.76
CA GLU A 26 22.01 -1.34 8.74
C GLU A 26 20.88 -2.36 8.61
N GLU A 27 20.28 -2.78 9.72
CA GLU A 27 19.12 -3.67 9.71
C GLU A 27 17.88 -3.00 9.13
N SER A 28 17.63 -1.73 9.47
CA SER A 28 16.52 -0.96 8.93
C SER A 28 16.63 -0.81 7.42
N VAL A 29 17.82 -0.51 6.89
CA VAL A 29 18.06 -0.43 5.44
C VAL A 29 17.82 -1.78 4.77
N ARG A 30 18.34 -2.86 5.34
CA ARG A 30 18.14 -4.21 4.78
C ARG A 30 16.68 -4.62 4.76
N LEU A 31 15.95 -4.38 5.85
CA LEU A 31 14.52 -4.69 5.93
C LEU A 31 13.70 -3.84 4.96
N PHE A 32 14.07 -2.57 4.78
CA PHE A 32 13.43 -1.71 3.79
C PHE A 32 13.61 -2.25 2.36
N GLU A 33 14.84 -2.64 1.97
CA GLU A 33 15.10 -3.25 0.65
C GLU A 33 14.30 -4.54 0.44
N GLU A 34 14.21 -5.38 1.48
CA GLU A 34 13.40 -6.60 1.46
C GLU A 34 11.90 -6.28 1.29
N GLY A 35 11.39 -5.30 2.05
CA GLY A 35 10.01 -4.84 1.96
C GLY A 35 9.64 -4.30 0.57
N VAL A 36 10.51 -3.48 -0.02
CA VAL A 36 10.33 -2.98 -1.40
C VAL A 36 10.29 -4.14 -2.40
N THR A 37 11.17 -5.12 -2.23
CA THR A 37 11.22 -6.30 -3.12
C THR A 37 9.92 -7.12 -3.02
N LEU A 38 9.44 -7.37 -1.80
CA LEU A 38 8.20 -8.11 -1.55
C LEU A 38 6.98 -7.36 -2.08
N SER A 39 6.89 -6.06 -1.83
CA SER A 39 5.81 -5.19 -2.32
C SER A 39 5.71 -5.21 -3.85
N ASN A 40 6.84 -5.05 -4.55
CA ASN A 40 6.88 -5.11 -6.01
C ASN A 40 6.44 -6.49 -6.54
N ALA A 41 6.83 -7.57 -5.85
CA ALA A 41 6.43 -8.92 -6.24
C ALA A 41 4.92 -9.14 -6.07
N CYS A 42 4.32 -8.66 -4.98
CA CYS A 42 2.87 -8.69 -4.76
C CYS A 42 2.13 -7.90 -5.84
N LYS A 43 2.59 -6.67 -6.13
CA LYS A 43 1.99 -5.82 -7.16
C LYS A 43 1.98 -6.50 -8.53
N LEU A 44 3.12 -7.05 -8.94
CA LEU A 44 3.26 -7.74 -10.23
C LEU A 44 2.31 -8.96 -10.35
N GLU A 45 2.06 -9.65 -9.24
CA GLU A 45 1.15 -10.79 -9.24
C GLU A 45 -0.32 -10.36 -9.36
N LEU A 46 -0.69 -9.26 -8.69
CA LEU A 46 -2.01 -8.65 -8.84
C LEU A 46 -2.24 -8.13 -10.26
N GLU A 47 -1.28 -7.41 -10.85
CA GLU A 47 -1.34 -6.95 -12.25
C GLU A 47 -1.55 -8.12 -13.23
N ARG A 48 -0.85 -9.25 -12.99
CA ARG A 48 -1.04 -10.46 -13.81
C ARG A 48 -2.42 -11.08 -13.62
N ALA A 49 -2.96 -11.09 -12.41
CA ALA A 49 -4.30 -11.59 -12.14
C ALA A 49 -5.36 -10.71 -12.83
N GLU A 50 -5.23 -9.39 -12.70
CA GLU A 50 -6.09 -8.40 -13.35
C GLU A 50 -6.09 -8.57 -14.87
N GLY A 51 -4.91 -8.63 -15.50
CA GLY A 51 -4.81 -8.83 -16.95
C GLY A 51 -5.46 -10.14 -17.43
N ARG A 52 -5.36 -11.22 -16.63
CA ARG A 52 -6.05 -12.48 -16.93
C ARG A 52 -7.57 -12.36 -16.84
N ILE A 53 -8.08 -11.63 -15.85
CA ILE A 53 -9.51 -11.35 -15.71
C ILE A 53 -9.99 -10.52 -16.90
N GLN A 54 -9.25 -9.48 -17.28
CA GLN A 54 -9.59 -8.61 -18.40
C GLN A 54 -9.75 -9.39 -19.71
N VAL A 55 -8.78 -10.25 -20.05
CA VAL A 55 -8.84 -11.10 -21.25
C VAL A 55 -10.05 -12.03 -21.25
N LEU A 56 -10.41 -12.59 -20.09
CA LEU A 56 -11.60 -13.45 -19.95
C LEU A 56 -12.90 -12.67 -20.18
N VAL A 57 -13.02 -11.48 -19.59
CA VAL A 57 -14.19 -10.60 -19.75
C VAL A 57 -14.34 -10.13 -21.21
N GLU A 58 -13.23 -9.77 -21.87
CA GLU A 58 -13.23 -9.39 -23.29
C GLU A 58 -13.71 -10.53 -24.20
N THR A 59 -13.36 -11.78 -23.85
CA THR A 59 -13.73 -12.98 -24.61
C THR A 59 -15.20 -13.35 -24.44
N GLU A 60 -15.82 -13.05 -23.29
CA GLU A 60 -17.23 -13.43 -23.01
C GLU A 60 -18.28 -12.40 -23.46
N GLY A 61 -17.96 -11.12 -23.69
CA GLY A 61 -19.06 -10.16 -23.91
C GLY A 61 -18.80 -8.75 -24.41
N GLY A 62 -17.59 -8.38 -24.84
CA GLY A 62 -17.35 -7.11 -25.54
C GLY A 62 -17.48 -5.83 -24.70
N GLY A 63 -16.32 -5.24 -24.38
CA GLY A 63 -16.19 -3.87 -23.89
C GLY A 63 -15.86 -3.76 -22.40
N VAL A 64 -14.57 -3.57 -22.09
CA VAL A 64 -14.12 -3.21 -20.73
C VAL A 64 -14.04 -1.69 -20.63
N GLN A 65 -14.75 -1.09 -19.67
CA GLN A 65 -14.38 0.21 -19.11
C GLN A 65 -13.55 -0.07 -17.87
N VAL A 66 -12.23 0.11 -17.98
CA VAL A 66 -11.37 0.24 -16.81
C VAL A 66 -11.60 1.67 -16.33
N ALA A 67 -12.33 1.84 -15.24
CA ALA A 67 -12.30 3.10 -14.51
C ALA A 67 -10.92 3.17 -13.85
N GLU A 68 -10.10 4.14 -14.26
CA GLU A 68 -8.94 4.54 -13.47
C GLU A 68 -9.49 4.94 -12.09
N MET A 69 -9.26 4.11 -11.07
CA MET A 69 -9.51 4.54 -9.70
C MET A 69 -8.40 5.51 -9.35
N ASP A 70 -8.71 6.80 -9.39
CA ASP A 70 -7.85 7.84 -8.83
C ASP A 70 -7.67 7.55 -7.34
N ILE A 71 -6.43 7.23 -6.95
CA ILE A 71 -6.07 6.89 -5.57
C ILE A 71 -6.35 8.08 -4.62
N GLU A 72 -6.48 9.29 -5.15
CA GLU A 72 -6.88 10.51 -4.44
C GLU A 72 -8.30 10.42 -3.85
N ASP A 73 -9.23 9.66 -4.46
CA ASP A 73 -10.59 9.48 -3.93
C ASP A 73 -10.68 8.40 -2.82
N ALA A 74 -9.67 7.53 -2.71
CA ALA A 74 -9.67 6.40 -1.78
C ALA A 74 -9.25 6.75 -0.36
N PHE A 75 -8.52 7.86 -0.21
CA PHE A 75 -8.06 8.38 1.08
C PHE A 75 -8.43 9.86 1.14
N PRO A 76 -9.68 10.21 1.49
CA PRO A 76 -9.98 11.61 1.79
C PRO A 76 -9.00 12.07 2.86
N GLU A 77 -8.33 13.20 2.60
CA GLU A 77 -7.55 13.89 3.62
C GLU A 77 -8.44 13.99 4.85
N GLN A 78 -8.07 13.26 5.91
CA GLN A 78 -8.77 13.39 7.17
C GLN A 78 -8.44 14.80 7.64
N ASP A 79 -9.44 15.69 7.70
CA ASP A 79 -9.34 16.94 8.42
C ASP A 79 -8.82 16.59 9.82
N ASP A 80 -7.54 16.86 10.08
CA ASP A 80 -6.90 16.67 11.36
C ASP A 80 -7.53 17.71 12.30
N PRO A 81 -8.37 17.32 13.28
CA PRO A 81 -9.12 18.27 14.09
C PRO A 81 -8.24 19.04 15.08
N ASP A 82 -6.93 18.79 15.08
CA ASP A 82 -5.94 19.35 16.01
C ASP A 82 -5.22 20.60 15.46
N GLU A 83 -5.56 21.12 14.26
CA GLU A 83 -4.99 22.40 13.75
C GLU A 83 -5.78 23.67 14.18
N ASP A 84 -6.98 23.53 14.72
CA ASP A 84 -7.71 24.63 15.38
C ASP A 84 -7.54 24.51 16.91
N ASP A 85 -6.35 24.83 17.42
CA ASP A 85 -6.16 25.15 18.84
C ASP A 85 -6.36 26.66 19.06
N PRO A 86 -7.52 27.12 19.55
CA PRO A 86 -7.75 28.52 19.88
C PRO A 86 -7.18 28.93 21.25
N GLU A 87 -6.10 28.31 21.75
CA GLU A 87 -5.48 28.71 23.03
C GLU A 87 -4.64 30.01 22.96
N ASP A 88 -4.60 30.72 21.82
CA ASP A 88 -3.98 32.06 21.70
C ASP A 88 -5.01 33.20 21.51
N GLU A 89 -6.19 33.14 22.15
CA GLU A 89 -6.98 34.37 22.39
C GLU A 89 -6.56 35.01 23.72
N ASP A 90 -5.44 35.73 23.63
CA ASP A 90 -4.96 36.87 24.42
C ASP A 90 -5.65 37.13 25.78
N GLU A 91 -4.86 36.97 26.84
CA GLU A 91 -5.01 37.67 28.12
C GLU A 91 -5.10 39.21 27.89
N GLU A 92 -6.28 39.82 28.13
CA GLU A 92 -6.40 41.22 28.58
C GLU A 92 -7.37 41.38 29.76
#